data_AF-A0AAN7B9A3-F1
#
_entry.id   AF-A0AAN7B9A3-F1
#
_cell.length_a   1.000
_cell.length_b   1.000
_cell.length_c   1.000
_cell.angle_alpha   90.00
_cell.angle_beta   90.00
_cell.angle_gamma   90.00
#
_symmetry.space_group_name_H-M   'P 1'
#
loop_
_entity.id
_entity.type
_entity.pdbx_description
1 polymer ?
#
loop_
_entity_poly.entity_id
_entity_poly.type
_entity_poly.pdbx_seq_one_letter_code
_entity_poly.pdbx_strand_id
1 'polypeptide(L)'
;MTRRRDFGADCNHESMTRLYQPSLQCTICRRGPQFGWMYRCTVDREPLIIKAKQRGEDVAFDKIGRAFAEQMSLGKHGADLRTQKYALLREITAVELNTYTPDQLATILSQRDNVVESIAKDRRRSDHGVLCQAGHKYPDNQRPWMPDEKEECGYTVCQSCIGMVNDRSWVSLNGVLNGDILPTVATAYAFSYSRSRPYIDADMAKHLGCRPV
;
A
#
# COMPACT_ATOMS: atom_id res chain seq x y z
N MET A 1 21.94 -26.87 -9.55
CA MET A 1 21.47 -26.09 -8.38
C MET A 1 21.68 -24.61 -8.69
N THR A 2 20.66 -23.98 -9.28
CA THR A 2 20.69 -22.59 -9.74
C THR A 2 20.57 -21.64 -8.55
N ARG A 3 21.61 -20.83 -8.29
CA ARG A 3 21.56 -19.69 -7.37
C ARG A 3 20.47 -18.74 -7.83
N ARG A 4 19.33 -18.70 -7.12
CA ARG A 4 18.42 -17.55 -7.16
C ARG A 4 19.24 -16.32 -6.78
N ARG A 5 19.26 -15.31 -7.64
CA ARG A 5 19.85 -14.01 -7.31
C ARG A 5 19.06 -13.44 -6.14
N ASP A 6 19.69 -13.38 -4.97
CA ASP A 6 19.19 -12.62 -3.83
C ASP A 6 19.23 -11.13 -4.19
N PHE A 7 18.10 -10.60 -4.70
CA PHE A 7 17.79 -9.17 -4.62
C PHE A 7 17.33 -8.81 -3.19
N GLY A 8 18.08 -9.21 -2.15
CA GLY A 8 17.82 -8.82 -0.76
C GLY A 8 18.65 -7.58 -0.42
N ALA A 9 18.17 -6.53 0.23
CA ALA A 9 17.06 -6.47 1.17
C ALA A 9 16.57 -5.03 1.42
N ASP A 10 16.55 -4.17 0.40
CA ASP A 10 16.05 -2.79 0.57
C ASP A 10 14.79 -2.57 -0.27
N CYS A 11 13.67 -2.52 0.43
CA CYS A 11 12.44 -1.99 -0.11
C CYS A 11 12.49 -0.46 0.02
N ASN A 12 12.24 0.28 -1.07
CA ASN A 12 12.13 1.74 -1.04
C ASN A 12 10.68 2.23 -0.99
N HIS A 13 9.72 1.31 -0.86
CA HIS A 13 8.32 1.68 -0.70
C HIS A 13 8.08 2.36 0.64
N GLU A 14 7.16 3.31 0.63
CA GLU A 14 6.87 4.21 1.75
C GLU A 14 5.91 3.63 2.78
N SER A 15 5.13 2.60 2.42
CA SER A 15 4.05 2.08 3.28
C SER A 15 4.22 0.60 3.61
N MET A 16 4.07 0.30 4.89
CA MET A 16 4.06 -1.03 5.49
C MET A 16 2.90 -1.14 6.48
N THR A 17 2.39 -2.36 6.67
CA THR A 17 1.39 -2.65 7.69
C THR A 17 1.84 -3.83 8.54
N ARG A 18 1.46 -3.80 9.82
CA ARG A 18 1.67 -4.91 10.74
C ARG A 18 0.71 -6.06 10.40
N LEU A 19 1.26 -7.22 10.08
CA LEU A 19 0.58 -8.42 9.62
C LEU A 19 0.76 -9.54 10.65
N TYR A 20 -0.34 -10.24 10.98
CA TYR A 20 -0.30 -11.44 11.79
C TYR A 20 -0.15 -12.67 10.91
N GLN A 21 1.07 -13.20 10.80
CA GLN A 21 1.36 -14.40 10.04
C GLN A 21 2.59 -15.13 10.63
N PRO A 22 2.38 -16.19 11.43
CA PRO A 22 3.45 -16.90 12.14
C PRO A 22 4.53 -17.53 11.23
N SER A 23 4.19 -17.80 9.96
CA SER A 23 5.07 -18.49 9.02
C SER A 23 6.08 -17.59 8.30
N LEU A 24 5.98 -16.27 8.43
CA LEU A 24 6.88 -15.36 7.72
C LEU A 24 8.26 -15.30 8.41
N GLN A 25 9.27 -14.82 7.67
CA GLN A 25 10.62 -14.58 8.21
C GLN A 25 11.09 -13.17 7.85
N CYS A 26 11.72 -12.49 8.81
CA CYS A 26 12.28 -11.17 8.61
C CYS A 26 13.32 -11.20 7.48
N THR A 27 13.21 -10.30 6.50
CA THR A 27 14.17 -10.21 5.39
C THR A 27 15.58 -9.83 5.88
N ILE A 28 15.67 -9.06 6.98
CA ILE A 28 16.94 -8.59 7.54
C ILE A 28 17.61 -9.67 8.39
N CYS A 29 16.97 -10.12 9.48
CA CYS A 29 17.61 -11.00 10.46
C CYS A 29 17.23 -12.47 10.33
N ARG A 30 16.35 -12.83 9.37
CA ARG A 30 15.84 -14.18 9.11
C ARG A 30 15.09 -14.84 10.29
N ARG A 31 14.87 -14.11 11.38
CA ARG A 31 14.07 -14.59 12.52
C ARG A 31 12.58 -14.56 12.19
N GLY A 32 11.83 -15.48 12.80
CA GLY A 32 10.38 -15.49 12.74
C GLY A 32 9.75 -14.31 13.51
N PRO A 33 8.44 -14.09 13.33
CA PRO A 33 7.68 -13.06 14.04
C PRO A 33 7.72 -13.22 15.55
N GLN A 34 7.87 -12.10 16.26
CA GLN A 34 7.62 -12.05 17.70
C GLN A 34 6.10 -12.03 17.93
N PHE A 35 5.59 -12.98 18.71
CA PHE A 35 4.15 -13.13 18.99
C PHE A 35 3.28 -13.26 17.73
N GLY A 36 3.82 -13.78 16.62
CA GLY A 36 3.10 -13.94 15.35
C GLY A 36 3.01 -12.68 14.47
N TRP A 37 3.57 -11.55 14.92
CA TRP A 37 3.53 -10.27 14.20
C TRP A 37 4.80 -9.94 13.43
N MET A 38 4.64 -9.42 12.21
CA MET A 38 5.68 -8.80 11.40
C MET A 38 5.15 -7.58 10.65
N TYR A 39 6.04 -6.71 10.18
CA TYR A 39 5.70 -5.62 9.27
C TYR A 39 5.93 -6.10 7.84
N ARG A 40 4.99 -5.82 6.95
CA ARG A 40 5.08 -6.16 5.52
C ARG A 40 4.81 -4.92 4.67
N CYS A 41 5.57 -4.75 3.60
CA CYS A 41 5.29 -3.75 2.58
C CYS A 41 3.91 -3.97 1.97
N THR A 42 3.10 -2.91 1.88
CA THR A 42 1.71 -2.98 1.37
C THR A 42 1.48 -2.13 0.13
N VAL A 43 2.45 -1.35 -0.34
CA VAL A 43 2.27 -0.45 -1.50
C VAL A 43 1.73 -1.17 -2.74
N ASP A 44 2.31 -2.32 -3.11
CA ASP A 44 1.81 -3.13 -4.23
C ASP A 44 0.49 -3.84 -3.91
N ARG A 45 0.22 -4.12 -2.62
CA ARG A 45 -0.97 -4.83 -2.18
C ARG A 45 -2.23 -3.97 -2.28
N GLU A 46 -2.14 -2.66 -2.03
CA GLU A 46 -3.27 -1.74 -2.14
C GLU A 46 -3.98 -1.83 -3.51
N PRO A 47 -3.30 -1.59 -4.66
CA PRO A 47 -3.93 -1.67 -5.98
C PRO A 47 -4.39 -3.08 -6.34
N LEU A 48 -3.70 -4.13 -5.87
CA LEU A 48 -4.11 -5.51 -6.10
C LEU A 48 -5.43 -5.86 -5.41
N ILE A 49 -5.68 -5.34 -4.20
CA ILE A 49 -6.97 -5.52 -3.52
C ILE A 49 -8.09 -4.82 -4.30
N ILE A 50 -7.85 -3.61 -4.82
CA ILE A 50 -8.84 -2.92 -5.67
C ILE A 50 -9.12 -3.73 -6.94
N LYS A 51 -8.08 -4.23 -7.61
CA LYS A 51 -8.22 -5.07 -8.80
C LYS A 51 -9.06 -6.32 -8.51
N ALA A 52 -8.80 -7.00 -7.40
CA ALA A 52 -9.58 -8.16 -6.97
C ALA A 52 -11.06 -7.79 -6.77
N LYS A 53 -11.35 -6.68 -6.06
CA LYS A 53 -12.72 -6.21 -5.87
C LYS A 53 -13.41 -5.87 -7.20
N GLN A 54 -12.71 -5.21 -8.13
CA GLN A 54 -13.24 -4.89 -9.46
C GLN A 54 -13.57 -6.14 -10.30
N ARG A 55 -12.90 -7.27 -10.04
CA ARG A 55 -13.23 -8.58 -10.64
C ARG A 55 -14.42 -9.27 -9.95
N GLY A 56 -14.96 -8.70 -8.87
CA GLY A 56 -16.04 -9.29 -8.08
C GLY A 56 -15.56 -10.31 -7.04
N GLU A 57 -14.27 -10.33 -6.70
CA GLU A 57 -13.74 -11.22 -5.67
C GLU A 57 -14.07 -10.70 -4.27
N ASP A 58 -14.34 -11.61 -3.32
CA ASP A 58 -14.49 -11.23 -1.92
C ASP A 58 -13.13 -10.95 -1.29
N VAL A 59 -12.83 -9.66 -1.14
CA VAL A 59 -11.55 -9.16 -0.62
C VAL A 59 -11.48 -9.13 0.90
N ALA A 60 -12.61 -9.28 1.60
CA ALA A 60 -12.68 -9.21 3.05
C ALA A 60 -13.13 -10.56 3.63
N PHE A 61 -12.56 -10.96 4.78
CA PHE A 61 -12.92 -12.24 5.40
C PHE A 61 -14.10 -12.15 6.38
N ASP A 62 -14.56 -10.95 6.74
CA ASP A 62 -15.62 -10.75 7.71
C ASP A 62 -16.61 -9.62 7.35
N LYS A 63 -17.66 -9.47 8.15
CA LYS A 63 -18.71 -8.45 7.91
C LYS A 63 -18.19 -7.02 8.03
N ILE A 64 -17.27 -6.77 8.97
CA ILE A 64 -16.68 -5.45 9.19
C ILE A 64 -15.84 -5.06 7.97
N GLY A 65 -14.98 -5.96 7.49
CA GLY A 65 -14.14 -5.72 6.33
C GLY A 65 -14.96 -5.50 5.06
N ARG A 66 -16.06 -6.25 4.87
CA ARG A 66 -16.98 -6.02 3.74
C ARG A 66 -17.63 -4.63 3.79
N ALA A 67 -18.05 -4.16 4.96
CA ALA A 67 -18.62 -2.83 5.12
C ALA A 67 -17.62 -1.71 4.76
N PHE A 68 -16.34 -1.86 5.15
CA PHE A 68 -15.30 -0.90 4.82
C PHE A 68 -14.75 -1.05 3.39
N ALA A 69 -14.77 -2.24 2.82
CA ALA A 69 -14.33 -2.47 1.45
C ALA A 69 -15.15 -1.65 0.43
N GLU A 70 -16.41 -1.31 0.75
CA GLU A 70 -17.22 -0.40 -0.07
C GLU A 70 -16.72 1.05 -0.10
N GLN A 71 -15.90 1.45 0.86
CA GLN A 71 -15.41 2.82 1.02
C GLN A 71 -13.91 2.93 0.72
N MET A 72 -13.26 1.86 0.25
CA MET A 72 -11.81 1.84 0.10
C MET A 72 -11.31 2.57 -1.16
N SER A 73 -10.16 3.23 -1.06
CA SER A 73 -9.52 4.05 -2.10
C SER A 73 -8.00 3.90 -2.09
N LEU A 74 -7.29 4.16 -3.20
CA LEU A 74 -5.81 4.26 -3.16
C LEU A 74 -5.29 5.53 -2.49
N GLY A 75 -6.13 6.21 -1.70
CA GLY A 75 -5.90 7.58 -1.28
C GLY A 75 -6.70 8.59 -2.12
N LYS A 76 -7.10 9.70 -1.52
CA LYS A 76 -7.66 10.88 -2.21
C LYS A 76 -6.70 11.40 -3.28
N HIS A 77 -5.41 11.17 -3.04
CA HIS A 77 -4.31 11.49 -3.94
C HIS A 77 -3.64 10.24 -4.52
N GLY A 78 -4.39 9.14 -4.62
CA GLY A 78 -3.93 7.87 -5.16
C GLY A 78 -3.46 7.97 -6.61
N ALA A 79 -2.65 7.00 -7.02
CA ALA A 79 -2.06 6.96 -8.36
C ALA A 79 -3.13 6.88 -9.47
N ASP A 80 -4.25 6.21 -9.19
CA ASP A 80 -5.41 6.11 -10.09
C ASP A 80 -6.05 7.47 -10.36
N LEU A 81 -6.35 8.25 -9.33
CA LEU A 81 -6.94 9.57 -9.48
C LEU A 81 -5.99 10.55 -10.16
N ARG A 82 -4.70 10.50 -9.82
CA ARG A 82 -3.68 11.40 -10.39
C ARG A 82 -3.40 11.21 -11.87
N THR A 83 -3.87 10.11 -12.48
CA THR A 83 -3.76 9.93 -13.94
C THR A 83 -4.78 10.76 -14.73
N GLN A 84 -5.81 11.30 -14.07
CA GLN A 84 -6.75 12.20 -14.73
C GLN A 84 -6.11 13.59 -14.86
N LYS A 85 -6.09 14.13 -16.09
CA LYS A 85 -5.44 15.41 -16.44
C LYS A 85 -5.79 16.57 -15.50
N TYR A 86 -7.05 16.67 -15.10
CA TYR A 86 -7.55 17.75 -14.23
C TYR A 86 -7.83 17.31 -12.78
N ALA A 87 -7.27 16.17 -12.35
CA ALA A 87 -7.45 15.66 -10.99
C ALA A 87 -7.06 16.68 -9.91
N LEU A 88 -6.03 17.49 -10.18
CA LEU A 88 -5.55 18.52 -9.26
C LEU A 88 -6.68 19.42 -8.76
N LEU A 89 -7.56 19.87 -9.68
CA LEU A 89 -8.66 20.78 -9.36
C LEU A 89 -9.73 20.14 -8.47
N ARG A 90 -9.76 18.81 -8.39
CA ARG A 90 -10.64 18.04 -7.50
C ARG A 90 -9.94 17.65 -6.20
N GLU A 91 -8.61 17.64 -6.18
CA GLU A 91 -7.79 17.31 -5.02
C GLU A 91 -7.71 18.48 -4.02
N ILE A 92 -7.57 19.70 -4.53
CA ILE A 92 -7.43 20.92 -3.71
C ILE A 92 -8.78 21.58 -3.44
N THR A 93 -8.89 22.22 -2.29
CA THR A 93 -10.08 23.01 -1.91
C THR A 93 -10.12 24.33 -2.68
N ALA A 94 -11.29 24.96 -2.74
CA ALA A 94 -11.43 26.29 -3.36
C ALA A 94 -10.54 27.35 -2.68
N VAL A 95 -10.31 27.23 -1.36
CA VAL A 95 -9.44 28.13 -0.61
C VAL A 95 -7.98 27.95 -1.04
N GLU A 96 -7.50 26.71 -1.13
CA GLU A 96 -6.15 26.40 -1.61
C GLU A 96 -5.97 26.81 -3.07
N LEU A 97 -6.99 26.59 -3.92
CA LEU A 97 -6.96 27.01 -5.32
C LEU A 97 -6.71 28.51 -5.47
N ASN A 98 -7.32 29.33 -4.59
CA ASN A 98 -7.14 30.78 -4.59
C ASN A 98 -5.74 31.24 -4.12
N THR A 99 -4.94 30.36 -3.53
CA THR A 99 -3.54 30.69 -3.16
C THR A 99 -2.57 30.56 -4.34
N TYR A 100 -2.96 29.88 -5.42
CA TYR A 100 -2.12 29.69 -6.60
C TYR A 100 -2.39 30.77 -7.65
N THR A 101 -1.33 31.24 -8.30
CA THR A 101 -1.47 32.05 -9.52
C THR A 101 -1.83 31.16 -10.72
N PRO A 102 -2.46 31.72 -11.77
CA PRO A 102 -2.74 30.96 -12.99
C PRO A 102 -1.49 30.31 -13.61
N ASP A 103 -0.35 31.00 -13.57
CA ASP A 103 0.92 30.47 -14.10
C ASP A 103 1.46 29.29 -13.28
N GLN A 104 1.28 29.33 -11.95
CA GLN A 104 1.63 28.22 -11.08
C GLN A 104 0.75 27.00 -11.37
N LEU A 105 -0.57 27.19 -11.54
CA LEU A 105 -1.49 26.11 -11.90
C LEU A 105 -1.13 25.51 -13.26
N ALA A 106 -0.86 26.34 -14.26
CA ALA A 106 -0.41 25.89 -15.58
C ALA A 106 0.89 25.07 -15.48
N THR A 107 1.84 25.50 -14.65
CA THR A 107 3.08 24.79 -14.40
C THR A 107 2.83 23.41 -13.77
N ILE A 108 2.01 23.32 -12.73
CA ILE A 108 1.71 22.04 -12.06
C ILE A 108 0.99 21.08 -13.01
N LEU A 109 0.01 21.58 -13.78
CA LEU A 109 -0.70 20.77 -14.77
C LEU A 109 0.25 20.27 -15.86
N SER A 110 1.14 21.13 -16.37
CA SER A 110 2.17 20.76 -17.34
C SER A 110 3.15 19.71 -16.80
N GLN A 111 3.58 19.85 -15.55
CA GLN A 111 4.44 18.85 -14.89
C GLN A 111 3.75 17.49 -14.76
N ARG A 112 2.46 17.47 -14.40
CA ARG A 112 1.67 16.24 -14.32
C ARG A 112 1.53 15.56 -15.69
N ASP A 113 1.19 16.34 -16.72
CA ASP A 113 1.12 15.84 -18.11
C ASP A 113 2.47 15.25 -18.56
N ASN A 114 3.58 15.95 -18.30
CA ASN A 114 4.92 15.50 -18.66
C ASN A 114 5.34 14.19 -17.95
N VAL A 115 4.90 13.95 -16.71
CA VAL A 115 5.15 12.67 -16.01
C VAL A 115 4.43 11.52 -16.68
N VAL A 116 3.17 11.72 -17.12
CA VAL A 116 2.41 10.68 -17.83
C VAL A 116 3.09 10.35 -19.17
N GLU A 117 3.51 11.38 -19.91
CA GLU A 117 4.20 11.20 -21.19
C GLU A 117 5.58 10.53 -21.04
N SER A 118 6.34 10.89 -20.01
CA SER A 118 7.66 10.30 -19.75
C SER A 118 7.56 8.82 -19.40
N ILE A 119 6.61 8.43 -18.55
CA ILE A 119 6.31 7.02 -18.25
C ILE A 119 5.97 6.25 -19.53
N ALA A 120 5.13 6.82 -20.40
CA ALA A 120 4.76 6.19 -21.67
C ALA A 120 5.95 6.08 -22.65
N LYS A 121 6.89 7.03 -22.62
CA LYS A 121 8.09 7.02 -23.46
C LYS A 121 9.13 6.01 -22.96
N ASP A 122 9.38 5.97 -21.67
CA ASP A 122 10.35 5.04 -21.07
C ASP A 122 9.91 3.58 -21.27
N ARG A 123 8.62 3.29 -21.18
CA ARG A 123 8.08 1.97 -21.49
C ARG A 123 8.28 1.54 -22.95
N ARG A 124 8.21 2.49 -23.90
CA ARG A 124 8.47 2.22 -25.33
C ARG A 124 9.95 1.93 -25.60
N ARG A 125 10.86 2.44 -24.77
CA ARG A 125 12.32 2.23 -24.88
C ARG A 125 12.79 0.90 -24.29
N SER A 126 11.98 -0.16 -24.38
CA SER A 126 12.18 -1.48 -23.75
C SER A 126 13.52 -2.21 -24.04
N ASP A 127 14.43 -1.60 -24.80
CA ASP A 127 15.78 -2.09 -25.07
C ASP A 127 16.72 -2.00 -23.85
N HIS A 128 16.42 -1.18 -22.84
CA HIS A 128 17.19 -1.14 -21.58
C HIS A 128 16.69 -2.17 -20.57
N GLY A 129 17.57 -3.06 -20.10
CA GLY A 129 17.23 -4.18 -19.20
C GLY A 129 16.49 -3.80 -17.90
N VAL A 130 16.72 -2.61 -17.34
CA VAL A 130 16.01 -2.11 -16.15
C VAL A 130 14.55 -1.75 -16.48
N LEU A 131 14.30 -1.13 -17.64
CA LEU A 131 12.96 -0.77 -18.09
C LEU A 131 12.16 -2.01 -18.48
N CYS A 132 12.83 -3.03 -19.03
CA CYS A 132 12.22 -4.33 -19.31
C CYS A 132 11.66 -4.98 -18.02
N GLN A 133 12.43 -4.97 -16.92
CA GLN A 133 11.96 -5.48 -15.62
C GLN A 133 10.78 -4.67 -15.06
N ALA A 134 10.82 -3.33 -15.17
CA ALA A 134 9.70 -2.49 -14.75
C ALA A 134 8.42 -2.77 -15.58
N GLY A 135 8.56 -3.06 -16.87
CA GLY A 135 7.45 -3.45 -17.74
C GLY A 135 6.85 -4.81 -17.37
N HIS A 136 7.66 -5.75 -16.88
CA HIS A 136 7.15 -7.02 -16.35
C HIS A 136 6.39 -6.82 -15.03
N LYS A 137 6.92 -5.98 -14.12
CA LYS A 137 6.26 -5.68 -12.85
C LYS A 137 4.98 -4.87 -13.03
N TYR A 138 4.93 -3.91 -13.96
CA TYR A 138 3.76 -3.06 -14.21
C TYR A 138 3.32 -3.18 -15.68
N PRO A 139 2.68 -4.30 -16.06
CA PRO A 139 2.40 -4.63 -17.46
C PRO A 139 1.29 -3.78 -18.08
N ASP A 140 0.44 -3.15 -17.27
CA ASP A 140 -0.68 -2.35 -17.74
C ASP A 140 -0.23 -0.89 -18.02
N ASN A 141 -0.35 -0.47 -19.28
CA ASN A 141 -0.02 0.89 -19.71
C ASN A 141 -1.06 1.93 -19.36
N GLN A 142 -2.32 1.54 -19.21
CA GLN A 142 -3.39 2.44 -18.78
C GLN A 142 -3.39 2.60 -17.25
N ARG A 143 -2.91 1.58 -16.54
CA ARG A 143 -2.77 1.58 -15.08
C ARG A 143 -1.32 1.35 -14.66
N PRO A 144 -0.41 2.32 -14.89
CA PRO A 144 1.03 2.15 -14.66
C PRO A 144 1.43 1.88 -13.20
N TRP A 145 0.52 2.12 -12.25
CA TRP A 145 0.68 1.82 -10.83
C TRP A 145 0.21 0.41 -10.42
N MET A 146 -0.40 -0.33 -11.34
CA MET A 146 -0.96 -1.66 -11.08
C MET A 146 0.10 -2.74 -11.29
N PRO A 147 0.60 -3.40 -10.22
CA PRO A 147 1.62 -4.41 -10.37
C PRO A 147 1.04 -5.74 -10.86
N ASP A 148 1.90 -6.59 -11.42
CA ASP A 148 1.64 -8.02 -11.57
C ASP A 148 1.63 -8.69 -10.18
N GLU A 149 0.65 -9.56 -9.95
CA GLU A 149 0.44 -10.23 -8.66
C GLU A 149 1.66 -11.08 -8.24
N LYS A 150 2.43 -11.60 -9.20
CA LYS A 150 3.61 -12.43 -8.95
C LYS A 150 4.84 -11.61 -8.59
N GLU A 151 4.85 -10.33 -8.95
CA GLU A 151 5.95 -9.39 -8.74
C GLU A 151 5.69 -8.43 -7.56
N GLU A 152 4.67 -8.70 -6.74
CA GLU A 152 4.37 -7.95 -5.52
C GLU A 152 5.57 -7.94 -4.57
N CYS A 153 5.88 -6.77 -4.00
CA CYS A 153 6.87 -6.65 -2.96
C CYS A 153 6.53 -7.50 -1.72
N GLY A 154 7.30 -8.57 -1.51
CA GLY A 154 7.23 -9.44 -0.33
C GLY A 154 8.11 -9.01 0.85
N TYR A 155 8.58 -7.76 0.89
CA TYR A 155 9.51 -7.30 1.92
C TYR A 155 8.88 -7.32 3.31
N THR A 156 9.55 -7.94 4.28
CA THR A 156 9.05 -8.08 5.65
C THR A 156 10.14 -7.84 6.70
N VAL A 157 9.74 -7.26 7.82
CA VAL A 157 10.65 -6.86 8.91
C VAL A 157 10.03 -7.22 10.26
N CYS A 158 10.82 -7.78 11.17
CA CYS A 158 10.38 -8.06 12.53
C CYS A 158 10.43 -6.81 13.42
N GLN A 159 9.77 -6.86 14.58
CA GLN A 159 9.75 -5.76 15.55
C GLN A 159 11.16 -5.28 15.95
N SER A 160 12.14 -6.17 16.08
CA SER A 160 13.52 -5.77 16.43
C SER A 160 14.27 -5.07 15.29
N CYS A 161 13.87 -5.29 14.04
CA CYS A 161 14.52 -4.71 12.87
C CYS A 161 13.75 -3.50 12.30
N ILE A 162 12.56 -3.20 12.82
CA ILE A 162 11.70 -2.13 12.31
C ILE A 162 12.37 -0.76 12.38
N GLY A 163 13.33 -0.54 13.29
CA GLY A 163 14.07 0.72 13.39
C GLY A 163 14.73 1.16 12.08
N MET A 164 15.03 0.23 11.16
CA MET A 164 15.59 0.54 9.82
C MET A 164 14.54 1.04 8.81
N VAL A 165 13.26 0.80 9.08
CA VAL A 165 12.12 1.18 8.24
C VAL A 165 11.05 1.91 9.06
N ASN A 166 11.50 2.56 10.14
CA ASN A 166 10.63 3.37 10.97
C ASN A 166 10.00 4.47 10.10
N ASP A 167 8.80 4.92 10.46
CA ASP A 167 8.02 5.91 9.70
C ASP A 167 7.28 5.38 8.45
N ARG A 168 7.36 4.08 8.16
CA ARG A 168 6.62 3.47 7.04
C ARG A 168 5.32 2.77 7.44
N SER A 169 5.12 2.57 8.74
CA SER A 169 3.93 1.91 9.28
C SER A 169 3.00 2.90 9.97
N TRP A 170 2.21 3.62 9.19
CA TRP A 170 1.25 4.60 9.69
C TRP A 170 -0.02 4.62 8.83
N VAL A 171 -1.11 5.14 9.40
CA VAL A 171 -2.38 5.40 8.71
C VAL A 171 -2.90 6.75 9.17
N SER A 172 -3.41 7.58 8.26
CA SER A 172 -4.02 8.86 8.60
C SER A 172 -5.38 8.67 9.23
N LEU A 173 -5.54 9.03 10.51
CA LEU A 173 -6.85 9.02 11.17
C LEU A 173 -7.83 9.99 10.49
N ASN A 174 -7.36 11.19 10.14
CA ASN A 174 -8.17 12.16 9.39
C ASN A 174 -8.54 11.63 8.00
N GLY A 175 -7.64 10.91 7.34
CA GLY A 175 -7.93 10.25 6.07
C GLY A 175 -9.09 9.27 6.22
N VAL A 176 -8.98 8.35 7.19
CA VAL A 176 -10.01 7.36 7.48
C VAL A 176 -11.36 8.02 7.84
N LEU A 177 -11.36 9.05 8.67
CA LEU A 177 -12.57 9.78 9.05
C LEU A 177 -13.24 10.48 7.85
N ASN A 178 -12.46 10.89 6.85
CA ASN A 178 -12.96 11.51 5.62
C ASN A 178 -13.25 10.49 4.50
N GLY A 179 -13.30 9.19 4.82
CA GLY A 179 -13.59 8.13 3.86
C GLY A 179 -12.42 7.73 2.97
N ASP A 180 -11.20 8.19 3.27
CA ASP A 180 -9.99 7.82 2.54
C ASP A 180 -9.33 6.59 3.17
N ILE A 181 -10.01 5.44 3.04
CA ILE A 181 -9.64 4.21 3.72
C ILE A 181 -8.80 3.33 2.77
N LEU A 182 -7.54 3.10 3.12
CA LEU A 182 -6.66 2.25 2.32
C LEU A 182 -7.21 0.80 2.21
N PRO A 183 -7.10 0.13 1.05
CA PRO A 183 -7.61 -1.22 0.82
C PRO A 183 -7.15 -2.23 1.86
N THR A 184 -5.88 -2.22 2.26
CA THR A 184 -5.36 -3.14 3.28
C THR A 184 -5.96 -2.89 4.66
N VAL A 185 -6.26 -1.63 4.98
CA VAL A 185 -6.94 -1.23 6.21
C VAL A 185 -8.40 -1.66 6.16
N ALA A 186 -9.11 -1.30 5.09
CA ALA A 186 -10.52 -1.60 4.88
C ALA A 186 -10.81 -3.11 4.94
N THR A 187 -10.02 -3.90 4.24
CA THR A 187 -10.18 -5.36 4.16
C THR A 187 -9.60 -6.12 5.36
N ALA A 188 -9.00 -5.39 6.30
CA ALA A 188 -8.29 -5.96 7.44
C ALA A 188 -7.21 -6.97 7.02
N TYR A 189 -6.44 -6.62 5.99
CA TYR A 189 -5.38 -7.45 5.42
C TYR A 189 -4.39 -7.97 6.46
N ALA A 190 -4.14 -7.20 7.53
CA ALA A 190 -3.37 -7.60 8.71
C ALA A 190 -3.78 -8.96 9.33
N PHE A 191 -5.02 -9.39 9.12
CA PHE A 191 -5.62 -10.63 9.64
C PHE A 191 -6.10 -11.58 8.54
N SER A 192 -5.78 -11.28 7.28
CA SER A 192 -6.23 -12.08 6.12
C SER A 192 -5.81 -13.55 6.20
N TYR A 193 -4.65 -13.84 6.80
CA TYR A 193 -4.13 -15.20 6.94
C TYR A 193 -4.81 -16.00 8.05
N SER A 194 -5.07 -15.38 9.21
CA SER A 194 -5.80 -16.03 10.30
C SER A 194 -7.29 -16.15 10.02
N ARG A 195 -7.82 -15.34 9.09
CA ARG A 195 -9.26 -15.21 8.80
C ARG A 195 -10.07 -14.86 10.06
N SER A 196 -9.43 -14.22 11.03
CA SER A 196 -10.02 -13.85 12.31
C SER A 196 -9.39 -12.59 12.86
N ARG A 197 -10.20 -11.67 13.39
CA ARG A 197 -9.69 -10.53 14.16
C ARG A 197 -9.36 -10.98 15.58
N PRO A 198 -8.14 -10.76 16.09
CA PRO A 198 -7.84 -11.00 17.49
C PRO A 198 -8.52 -9.91 18.31
N TYR A 199 -9.69 -10.22 18.86
CA TYR A 199 -10.34 -9.41 19.90
C TYR A 199 -10.28 -10.15 21.22
N ILE A 200 -10.22 -9.39 22.30
CA ILE A 200 -10.39 -9.87 23.66
C ILE A 200 -11.65 -9.22 24.22
N ASP A 201 -12.38 -9.94 25.06
CA ASP A 201 -13.50 -9.40 25.80
C ASP A 201 -13.08 -8.13 26.56
N ALA A 202 -13.89 -7.08 26.51
CA ALA A 202 -13.55 -5.80 27.12
C ALA A 202 -13.42 -5.90 28.64
N ASP A 203 -14.22 -6.75 29.29
CA ASP A 203 -14.12 -7.00 30.72
C ASP A 203 -12.85 -7.79 31.06
N MET A 204 -12.41 -8.69 30.19
CA MET A 204 -11.08 -9.32 30.34
C MET A 204 -9.94 -8.32 30.14
N ALA A 205 -10.05 -7.42 29.15
CA ALA A 205 -9.03 -6.42 28.85
C ALA A 205 -8.78 -5.46 30.01
N LYS A 206 -9.85 -5.07 30.74
CA LYS A 206 -9.77 -4.20 31.93
C LYS A 206 -8.82 -4.74 33.02
N HIS A 207 -8.61 -6.05 33.06
CA HIS A 207 -7.81 -6.71 34.09
C HIS A 207 -6.41 -7.13 33.59
N LEU A 208 -6.02 -6.76 32.36
CA LEU A 208 -4.67 -7.00 31.85
C LEU A 208 -3.64 -6.20 32.65
N GLY A 209 -2.62 -6.87 33.19
CA GLY A 209 -1.61 -6.26 34.06
C GLY A 209 -2.03 -6.08 35.52
N CYS A 210 -3.28 -6.39 35.88
CA CYS A 210 -3.78 -6.35 37.27
C CYS A 210 -3.62 -7.68 38.02
N ARG A 211 -2.96 -8.68 37.43
CA ARG A 211 -2.69 -9.96 38.10
C ARG A 211 -1.52 -9.78 39.07
N PRO A 212 -1.66 -10.16 40.36
CA PRO A 212 -0.53 -10.16 41.28
C PRO A 212 0.56 -11.08 40.72
N VAL A 213 1.81 -10.60 40.78
CA VAL A 213 3.02 -11.35 40.43
C VAL A 213 3.39 -12.28 41.58
#